data_AF-A0A7W1ITK3-F1
#
_entry.id   AF-A0A7W1ITK3-F1
#
_cell.length_a   1.000
_cell.length_b   1.000
_cell.length_c   1.000
_cell.angle_alpha   90.00
_cell.angle_beta   90.00
_cell.angle_gamma   90.00
#
_symmetry.space_group_name_H-M   'P 1'
#
loop_
_entity.id
_entity.type
_entity.pdbx_description
1 polymer ?
#
loop_
_entity_poly.entity_id
_entity_poly.type
_entity_poly.pdbx_seq_one_letter_code
_entity_poly.pdbx_strand_id
1 'polypeptide(L)'
;MPSCYFTCTSWVVESPEDHARLMAQARRGAAIIGAKPVLSPLTGRFQAPESWLPVEERVADLDAAFSHDLLWPVRGGHGAIHLLPALLARRETRAPLLIGYSDVTVLHAVWRARGWGETWYGAVTAVEQAGRAADTISALAQGRGYQRQAGIDPGVRVLNPGRAEGPLVVGCLAVLAWLVGTAAARPFAGCILAIEDVELTPFMADYALHQLYYAGLLAGVAGLVGGG
;
A
#
# COMPACT_ATOMS: atom_id res chain seq x y z
N MET A 1 -19.42 -4.38 -13.39
CA MET A 1 -18.07 -4.82 -13.01
C MET A 1 -17.31 -3.60 -12.53
N PRO A 2 -16.71 -3.60 -11.34
CA PRO A 2 -15.98 -2.45 -10.82
C PRO A 2 -14.78 -2.13 -11.71
N SER A 3 -14.41 -0.86 -11.78
CA SER A 3 -13.25 -0.35 -12.52
C SER A 3 -12.04 -0.20 -11.60
N CYS A 4 -10.89 -0.74 -12.02
CA CYS A 4 -9.62 -0.63 -11.30
C CYS A 4 -8.66 0.24 -12.11
N TYR A 5 -8.32 1.40 -11.55
CA TYR A 5 -7.44 2.38 -12.16
C TYR A 5 -5.98 2.12 -11.76
N PHE A 6 -5.14 1.85 -12.74
CA PHE A 6 -3.72 1.58 -12.57
C PHE A 6 -2.89 2.80 -12.96
N THR A 7 -2.01 3.24 -12.05
CA THR A 7 -1.21 4.47 -12.23
C THR A 7 0.17 4.36 -11.55
N CYS A 8 1.00 5.39 -11.68
CA CYS A 8 2.31 5.55 -11.03
C CYS A 8 2.24 6.70 -10.01
N THR A 9 1.99 6.37 -8.74
CA THR A 9 2.03 7.36 -7.64
C THR A 9 3.44 7.58 -7.10
N SER A 10 4.31 6.60 -7.30
CA SER A 10 5.69 6.52 -6.80
C SER A 10 6.66 6.60 -7.99
N TRP A 11 7.54 5.60 -8.16
CA TRP A 11 8.40 5.53 -9.32
C TRP A 11 7.62 5.34 -10.62
N VAL A 12 8.19 5.90 -11.67
CA VAL A 12 7.73 5.74 -13.05
C VAL A 12 8.06 4.34 -13.59
N VAL A 13 7.41 3.97 -14.69
CA VAL A 13 7.79 2.80 -15.49
C VAL A 13 9.08 3.11 -16.25
N GLU A 14 10.03 2.18 -16.29
CA GLU A 14 11.40 2.48 -16.74
C GLU A 14 11.60 2.33 -18.25
N SER A 15 10.88 1.41 -18.87
CA SER A 15 11.03 1.09 -20.29
C SER A 15 9.76 0.51 -20.91
N PRO A 16 9.67 0.42 -22.26
CA PRO A 16 8.56 -0.28 -22.92
C PRO A 16 8.43 -1.76 -22.53
N GLU A 17 9.54 -2.47 -22.31
CA GLU A 17 9.55 -3.87 -21.88
C GLU A 17 9.00 -4.01 -20.46
N ASP A 18 9.46 -3.14 -19.57
CA ASP A 18 8.98 -3.06 -18.20
C ASP A 18 7.50 -2.69 -18.13
N HIS A 19 7.05 -1.76 -18.98
CA HIS A 19 5.65 -1.44 -19.17
C HIS A 19 4.83 -2.66 -19.59
N ALA A 20 5.28 -3.39 -20.61
CA ALA A 20 4.57 -4.57 -21.09
C ALA A 20 4.38 -5.60 -19.96
N ARG A 21 5.44 -5.83 -19.17
CA ARG A 21 5.40 -6.70 -17.99
C ARG A 21 4.41 -6.21 -16.93
N LEU A 22 4.56 -4.97 -16.46
CA LEU A 22 3.69 -4.39 -15.42
C LEU A 22 2.22 -4.36 -15.85
N MET A 23 1.93 -4.03 -17.12
CA MET A 23 0.55 -4.00 -17.62
C MET A 23 -0.05 -5.40 -17.74
N ALA A 24 0.75 -6.41 -18.07
CA ALA A 24 0.29 -7.80 -18.05
C ALA A 24 -0.07 -8.22 -16.60
N GLN A 25 0.78 -7.88 -15.63
CA GLN A 25 0.51 -8.13 -14.21
C GLN A 25 -0.73 -7.36 -13.72
N ALA A 26 -0.88 -6.08 -14.09
CA ALA A 26 -2.05 -5.26 -13.73
C ALA A 26 -3.36 -5.87 -14.26
N ARG A 27 -3.39 -6.29 -15.53
CA ARG A 27 -4.56 -6.96 -16.12
C ARG A 27 -4.88 -8.26 -15.41
N ARG A 28 -3.86 -9.04 -15.03
CA ARG A 28 -4.04 -10.28 -14.27
C ARG A 28 -4.58 -10.00 -12.86
N GLY A 29 -4.03 -9.01 -12.16
CA GLY A 29 -4.51 -8.58 -10.85
C GLY A 29 -5.97 -8.14 -10.90
N ALA A 30 -6.33 -7.33 -11.90
CA ALA A 30 -7.71 -6.94 -12.15
C ALA A 30 -8.64 -8.14 -12.40
N ALA A 31 -8.19 -9.12 -13.19
CA ALA A 31 -8.96 -10.34 -13.43
C ALA A 31 -9.17 -11.16 -12.15
N ILE A 32 -8.14 -11.29 -11.30
CA ILE A 32 -8.21 -12.02 -10.01
C ILE A 32 -9.27 -11.41 -9.09
N ILE A 33 -9.34 -10.08 -9.03
CA ILE A 33 -10.30 -9.37 -8.17
C ILE A 33 -11.64 -9.07 -8.87
N GLY A 34 -11.85 -9.57 -10.10
CA GLY A 34 -13.09 -9.37 -10.85
C GLY A 34 -13.35 -7.92 -11.27
N ALA A 35 -12.32 -7.15 -11.57
CA ALA A 35 -12.39 -5.75 -11.98
C ALA A 35 -12.00 -5.51 -13.45
N LYS A 36 -12.52 -4.43 -14.04
CA LYS A 36 -12.13 -3.94 -15.37
C LYS A 36 -10.86 -3.07 -15.23
N PRO A 37 -9.73 -3.44 -15.86
CA PRO A 37 -8.54 -2.60 -15.80
C PRO A 37 -8.73 -1.32 -16.61
N VAL A 38 -8.34 -0.18 -16.03
CA VAL A 38 -8.21 1.12 -16.68
C VAL A 38 -6.78 1.60 -16.43
N LEU A 39 -6.03 1.87 -17.50
CA LEU A 39 -4.62 2.25 -17.40
C LEU A 39 -4.51 3.77 -17.52
N SER A 40 -3.83 4.39 -16.57
CA SER A 40 -3.44 5.80 -16.66
C SER A 40 -2.53 6.03 -17.87
N PRO A 41 -2.68 7.16 -18.59
CA PRO A 41 -1.70 7.57 -19.60
C PRO A 41 -0.27 7.69 -19.04
N LEU A 42 -0.12 7.95 -17.75
CA LEU A 42 1.18 8.08 -17.08
C LEU A 42 1.96 6.76 -17.05
N THR A 43 1.30 5.60 -17.11
CA THR A 43 2.02 4.31 -17.16
C THR A 43 2.83 4.16 -18.45
N GLY A 44 2.44 4.83 -19.53
CA GLY A 44 3.14 4.82 -20.82
C GLY A 44 4.25 5.87 -20.95
N ARG A 45 4.56 6.61 -19.89
CA ARG A 45 5.66 7.58 -19.86
C ARG A 45 6.85 6.96 -19.15
N PHE A 46 8.01 6.98 -19.79
CA PHE A 46 9.22 6.34 -19.27
C PHE A 46 10.27 7.37 -18.89
N GLN A 47 10.95 7.14 -17.78
CA GLN A 47 12.14 7.89 -17.36
C GLN A 47 13.17 6.92 -16.76
N ALA A 48 14.32 7.46 -16.34
CA ALA A 48 15.37 6.65 -15.73
C ALA A 48 14.88 5.94 -14.46
N PRO A 49 15.53 4.84 -14.05
CA PRO A 49 15.26 4.20 -12.77
C PRO A 49 15.31 5.18 -11.60
N GLU A 50 14.59 4.85 -10.54
CA GLU A 50 14.53 5.64 -9.30
C GLU A 50 13.98 7.08 -9.45
N SER A 51 13.27 7.35 -10.54
CA SER A 51 12.65 8.65 -10.81
C SER A 51 11.11 8.60 -10.74
N TRP A 52 10.49 9.77 -10.63
CA TRP A 52 9.04 9.94 -10.62
C TRP A 52 8.62 11.07 -11.57
N LEU A 53 7.38 10.99 -12.07
CA LEU A 53 6.80 12.04 -12.92
C LEU A 53 6.50 13.33 -12.11
N PRO A 54 6.40 14.51 -12.77
CA PRO A 54 6.05 15.76 -12.09
C PRO A 54 4.83 15.64 -11.17
N VAL A 55 4.86 16.34 -10.03
CA VAL A 55 3.83 16.23 -8.99
C VAL A 55 2.46 16.63 -9.54
N GLU A 56 2.41 17.70 -10.32
CA GLU A 56 1.19 18.26 -10.89
C GLU A 56 0.49 17.27 -11.82
N GLU A 57 1.27 16.55 -12.63
CA GLU A 57 0.75 15.51 -13.52
C GLU A 57 0.19 14.32 -12.74
N ARG A 58 0.91 13.85 -11.70
CA ARG A 58 0.44 12.75 -10.86
C ARG A 58 -0.77 13.14 -10.01
N VAL A 59 -0.88 14.40 -9.58
CA VAL A 59 -2.08 14.92 -8.89
C VAL A 59 -3.27 14.95 -9.85
N ALA A 60 -3.10 15.45 -11.07
CA ALA A 60 -4.15 15.44 -12.09
C ALA A 60 -4.59 14.01 -12.45
N ASP A 61 -3.65 13.07 -12.48
CA ASP A 61 -3.96 11.66 -12.72
C ASP A 61 -4.70 11.01 -11.54
N LEU A 62 -4.37 11.38 -10.31
CA LEU A 62 -5.16 11.01 -9.14
C LEU A 62 -6.59 11.56 -9.21
N ASP A 63 -6.80 12.77 -9.73
CA ASP A 63 -8.18 13.28 -9.94
C ASP A 63 -9.00 12.37 -10.85
N ALA A 64 -8.39 11.83 -11.91
CA ALA A 64 -9.02 10.82 -12.75
C ALA A 64 -9.27 9.52 -11.98
N ALA A 65 -8.30 9.05 -11.18
CA ALA A 65 -8.41 7.84 -10.38
C ALA A 65 -9.59 7.86 -9.40
N PHE A 66 -9.93 9.03 -8.84
CA PHE A 66 -11.04 9.17 -7.89
C PHE A 66 -12.43 8.97 -8.51
N SER A 67 -12.53 8.89 -9.85
CA SER A 67 -13.76 8.53 -10.56
C SER A 67 -13.98 7.01 -10.69
N HIS A 68 -13.03 6.21 -10.22
CA HIS A 68 -13.04 4.76 -10.32
C HIS A 68 -13.36 4.08 -8.98
N ASP A 69 -13.63 2.78 -9.03
CA ASP A 69 -13.99 1.99 -7.85
C ASP A 69 -12.74 1.57 -7.06
N LEU A 70 -11.64 1.28 -7.76
CA LEU A 70 -10.35 0.92 -7.18
C LEU A 70 -9.20 1.75 -7.77
N LEU A 71 -8.19 1.99 -6.95
CA LEU A 71 -6.91 2.60 -7.32
C LEU A 71 -5.81 1.60 -6.95
N TRP A 72 -5.00 1.20 -7.93
CA TRP A 72 -3.89 0.29 -7.72
C TRP A 72 -2.63 0.78 -8.41
N PRO A 73 -1.70 1.44 -7.69
CA PRO A 73 -0.42 1.81 -8.27
C PRO A 73 0.34 0.58 -8.78
N VAL A 74 0.91 0.67 -9.98
CA VAL A 74 1.60 -0.46 -10.63
C VAL A 74 2.97 -0.76 -10.02
N ARG A 75 3.45 0.13 -9.15
CA ARG A 75 4.76 0.05 -8.50
C ARG A 75 4.81 0.87 -7.21
N GLY A 76 5.68 0.46 -6.29
CA GLY A 76 6.16 1.27 -5.16
C GLY A 76 7.39 2.10 -5.54
N GLY A 77 8.39 2.18 -4.66
CA GLY A 77 9.64 2.92 -4.90
C GLY A 77 9.74 4.18 -4.05
N HIS A 78 9.81 5.35 -4.66
CA HIS A 78 9.80 6.63 -3.96
C HIS A 78 9.01 7.68 -4.74
N GLY A 79 8.45 8.66 -4.03
CA GLY A 79 7.83 9.86 -4.59
C GLY A 79 6.36 10.03 -4.25
N ALA A 80 5.70 9.04 -3.65
CA ALA A 80 4.33 9.17 -3.16
C ALA A 80 4.20 10.26 -2.09
N ILE A 81 5.26 10.49 -1.30
CA ILE A 81 5.32 11.54 -0.28
C ILE A 81 5.06 12.94 -0.86
N HIS A 82 5.43 13.18 -2.13
CA HIS A 82 5.19 14.47 -2.80
C HIS A 82 3.71 14.73 -3.08
N LEU A 83 2.86 13.70 -3.05
CA LEU A 83 1.42 13.80 -3.27
C LEU A 83 0.65 14.11 -1.97
N LEU A 84 1.35 14.07 -0.82
CA LEU A 84 0.75 14.18 0.51
C LEU A 84 -0.07 15.48 0.70
N PRO A 85 0.41 16.69 0.34
CA PRO A 85 -0.37 17.91 0.51
C PRO A 85 -1.66 17.91 -0.32
N ALA A 86 -1.58 17.46 -1.58
CA ALA A 86 -2.73 17.42 -2.49
C ALA A 86 -3.79 16.41 -2.01
N LEU A 87 -3.35 15.21 -1.60
CA LEU A 87 -4.24 14.18 -1.09
C LEU A 87 -4.93 14.60 0.22
N LEU A 88 -4.22 15.26 1.14
CA LEU A 88 -4.81 15.74 2.39
C LEU A 88 -5.78 16.92 2.19
N ALA A 89 -5.57 17.74 1.17
CA ALA A 89 -6.42 18.89 0.84
C ALA A 89 -7.72 18.50 0.10
N ARG A 90 -7.85 17.25 -0.35
CA ARG A 90 -9.05 16.72 -1.01
C ARG A 90 -10.30 16.88 -0.16
N ARG A 91 -11.42 17.21 -0.79
CA ARG A 91 -12.70 17.51 -0.12
C ARG A 91 -13.70 16.36 -0.17
N GLU A 92 -13.41 15.34 -0.98
CA GLU A 92 -14.24 14.17 -1.15
C GLU A 92 -14.39 13.42 0.18
N THR A 93 -15.61 12.95 0.44
CA THR A 93 -15.96 12.14 1.62
C THR A 93 -15.77 10.65 1.39
N ARG A 94 -15.48 10.24 0.15
CA ARG A 94 -15.16 8.88 -0.26
C ARG A 94 -14.01 8.88 -1.25
N ALA A 95 -13.28 7.77 -1.30
CA ALA A 95 -12.21 7.53 -2.27
C ALA A 95 -12.35 6.11 -2.85
N PRO A 96 -11.69 5.80 -3.98
CA PRO A 96 -11.56 4.43 -4.45
C PRO A 96 -10.94 3.53 -3.39
N LEU A 97 -11.26 2.23 -3.42
CA LEU A 97 -10.54 1.25 -2.63
C LEU A 97 -9.08 1.21 -3.11
N LEU A 98 -8.17 1.52 -2.20
CA LEU A 98 -6.75 1.55 -2.50
C LEU A 98 -6.15 0.15 -2.33
N ILE A 99 -5.43 -0.32 -3.35
CA ILE A 99 -4.56 -1.48 -3.27
C ILE A 99 -3.12 -1.01 -3.50
N GLY A 100 -2.19 -1.34 -2.62
CA GLY A 100 -0.83 -0.81 -2.70
C GLY A 100 0.16 -1.51 -1.77
N TYR A 101 1.45 -1.33 -2.03
CA TYR A 101 2.53 -1.93 -1.24
C TYR A 101 3.73 -0.98 -1.20
N SER A 102 4.62 -1.13 -0.20
CA SER A 102 5.86 -0.35 -0.05
C SER A 102 5.57 1.16 0.06
N ASP A 103 6.11 2.02 -0.82
CA ASP A 103 5.93 3.50 -0.81
C ASP A 103 4.47 3.94 -0.85
N VAL A 104 3.57 3.11 -1.38
CA VAL A 104 2.12 3.37 -1.35
C VAL A 104 1.57 3.41 0.08
N THR A 105 2.36 3.00 1.09
CA THR A 105 2.10 3.25 2.52
C THR A 105 1.79 4.72 2.81
N VAL A 106 2.37 5.67 2.07
CA VAL A 106 1.98 7.09 2.14
C VAL A 106 0.48 7.27 1.87
N LEU A 107 -0.02 6.67 0.80
CA LEU A 107 -1.44 6.76 0.44
C LEU A 107 -2.31 6.00 1.44
N HIS A 108 -1.89 4.80 1.91
CA HIS A 108 -2.60 4.07 2.96
C HIS A 108 -2.78 4.92 4.23
N ALA A 109 -1.73 5.63 4.65
CA ALA A 109 -1.78 6.53 5.79
C ALA A 109 -2.75 7.71 5.56
N VAL A 110 -2.76 8.29 4.36
CA VAL A 110 -3.72 9.35 4.02
C VAL A 110 -5.15 8.82 4.00
N TRP A 111 -5.40 7.66 3.39
CA TRP A 111 -6.73 7.03 3.36
C TRP A 111 -7.26 6.85 4.78
N ARG A 112 -6.42 6.36 5.69
CA ARG A 112 -6.74 6.21 7.11
C ARG A 112 -7.01 7.56 7.77
N ALA A 113 -6.14 8.56 7.56
CA ALA A 113 -6.30 9.89 8.15
C ALA A 113 -7.56 10.62 7.68
N ARG A 114 -7.97 10.37 6.43
CA ARG A 114 -9.19 10.93 5.82
C ARG A 114 -10.45 10.14 6.15
N GLY A 115 -10.32 8.93 6.69
CA GLY A 115 -11.46 8.05 6.96
C GLY A 115 -12.14 7.55 5.69
N TRP A 116 -11.39 7.40 4.58
CA TRP A 116 -11.93 6.98 3.29
C TRP A 116 -12.24 5.49 3.17
N GLY A 117 -12.02 4.72 4.24
CA GLY A 117 -12.41 3.31 4.33
C GLY A 117 -11.22 2.36 4.33
N GLU A 118 -11.54 1.08 4.09
CA GLU A 118 -10.58 -0.02 4.01
C GLU A 118 -9.64 0.13 2.81
N THR A 119 -8.40 -0.34 2.98
CA THR A 119 -7.41 -0.45 1.92
C THR A 119 -6.73 -1.82 1.97
N TRP A 120 -6.26 -2.33 0.84
CA TRP A 120 -5.56 -3.62 0.77
C TRP A 120 -4.07 -3.42 0.55
N TYR A 121 -3.26 -4.04 1.41
CA TYR A 121 -1.81 -4.01 1.27
C TYR A 121 -1.34 -5.16 0.37
N GLY A 122 -0.97 -4.85 -0.89
CA GLY A 122 -0.56 -5.84 -1.89
C GLY A 122 0.03 -5.23 -3.16
N ALA A 123 1.06 -5.88 -3.71
CA ALA A 123 1.74 -5.46 -4.94
C ALA A 123 1.15 -6.13 -6.18
N VAL A 124 1.07 -5.39 -7.30
CA VAL A 124 0.69 -5.95 -8.62
C VAL A 124 1.66 -7.05 -9.07
N THR A 125 2.93 -6.93 -8.75
CA THR A 125 3.96 -7.93 -9.10
C THR A 125 3.76 -9.26 -8.37
N ALA A 126 3.25 -9.24 -7.13
CA ALA A 126 3.07 -10.43 -6.31
C ALA A 126 1.99 -11.38 -6.86
N VAL A 127 1.08 -10.89 -7.71
CA VAL A 127 0.02 -11.73 -8.31
C VAL A 127 0.50 -12.51 -9.55
N GLU A 128 1.72 -12.27 -10.03
CA GLU A 128 2.28 -12.99 -11.18
C GLU A 128 2.56 -14.47 -10.87
N GLN A 129 2.96 -14.79 -9.65
CA GLN A 129 3.48 -16.12 -9.34
C GLN A 129 2.42 -17.17 -9.01
N ALA A 130 1.12 -16.87 -9.18
CA ALA A 130 0.01 -17.78 -8.82
C ALA A 130 0.18 -18.40 -7.41
N GLY A 131 0.66 -17.59 -6.46
CA GLY A 131 0.99 -18.03 -5.11
C GLY A 131 0.09 -17.42 -4.05
N ARG A 132 0.52 -17.51 -2.79
CA ARG A 132 -0.21 -17.04 -1.61
C ARG A 132 -0.79 -15.63 -1.74
N ALA A 133 -0.06 -14.68 -2.36
CA ALA A 133 -0.55 -13.33 -2.57
C ALA A 133 -1.78 -13.26 -3.48
N ALA A 134 -1.79 -14.04 -4.58
CA ALA A 134 -2.92 -14.13 -5.50
C ALA A 134 -4.14 -14.79 -4.83
N ASP A 135 -3.92 -15.83 -4.02
CA ASP A 135 -4.99 -16.50 -3.28
C ASP A 135 -5.62 -15.58 -2.23
N THR A 136 -4.79 -14.86 -1.46
CA THR A 136 -5.25 -13.94 -0.42
C THR A 136 -6.05 -12.80 -1.02
N ILE A 137 -5.56 -12.14 -2.08
CA ILE A 137 -6.29 -11.02 -2.69
C ILE A 137 -7.58 -11.48 -3.39
N SER A 138 -7.58 -12.69 -3.98
CA SER A 138 -8.79 -13.32 -4.52
C SER A 138 -9.82 -13.58 -3.42
N ALA A 139 -9.39 -14.10 -2.26
CA ALA A 139 -10.27 -14.35 -1.13
C ALA A 139 -10.85 -13.06 -0.53
N LEU A 140 -10.04 -11.98 -0.46
CA LEU A 140 -10.50 -10.64 -0.08
C LEU A 140 -11.56 -10.11 -1.05
N ALA A 141 -11.29 -10.18 -2.36
CA ALA A 141 -12.23 -9.71 -3.38
C ALA A 141 -13.57 -10.48 -3.39
N GLN A 142 -13.56 -11.74 -2.95
CA GLN A 142 -14.76 -12.57 -2.81
C GLN A 142 -15.47 -12.39 -1.46
N GLY A 143 -14.99 -11.49 -0.59
CA GLY A 143 -15.56 -11.23 0.73
C GLY A 143 -15.37 -12.38 1.73
N ARG A 144 -14.48 -13.35 1.43
CA ARG A 144 -14.20 -14.49 2.33
C ARG A 144 -13.17 -14.14 3.40
N GLY A 145 -12.39 -13.08 3.19
CA GLY A 145 -11.24 -12.73 4.01
C GLY A 145 -10.10 -13.76 3.88
N TYR A 146 -9.00 -13.50 4.58
CA TYR A 146 -7.94 -14.50 4.72
C TYR A 146 -8.33 -15.53 5.78
N GLN A 147 -8.42 -16.80 5.38
CA GLN A 147 -8.59 -17.91 6.31
C GLN A 147 -7.22 -18.49 6.62
N ARG A 148 -6.79 -18.38 7.89
CA ARG A 148 -5.52 -18.97 8.33
C ARG A 148 -5.53 -20.46 8.08
N GLN A 149 -4.68 -20.94 7.18
CA GLN A 149 -4.45 -22.36 6.99
C GLN A 149 -3.45 -22.86 8.04
N ALA A 150 -3.78 -23.94 8.74
CA ALA A 150 -2.88 -24.53 9.73
C ALA A 150 -1.59 -25.03 9.06
N GLY A 151 -0.43 -24.75 9.67
CA GLY A 151 0.87 -25.21 9.18
C GLY A 151 1.53 -24.36 8.07
N ILE A 152 0.93 -23.22 7.71
CA ILE A 152 1.34 -22.44 6.53
C ILE A 152 2.43 -21.39 6.79
N ASP A 153 2.83 -21.17 8.03
CA ASP A 153 3.89 -20.21 8.33
C ASP A 153 5.12 -20.87 8.96
N PRO A 154 5.88 -21.68 8.19
CA PRO A 154 7.24 -22.01 8.60
C PRO A 154 8.02 -20.69 8.76
N GLY A 155 8.49 -20.42 9.98
CA GLY A 155 9.28 -19.23 10.28
C GLY A 155 8.58 -18.12 11.07
N VAL A 156 7.28 -18.23 11.38
CA VAL A 156 6.67 -17.28 12.34
C VAL A 156 7.19 -17.55 13.74
N ARG A 157 7.79 -16.52 14.34
CA ARG A 157 8.31 -16.53 15.70
C ARG A 157 7.44 -15.66 16.60
N VAL A 158 6.96 -16.25 17.69
CA VAL A 158 6.28 -15.48 18.75
C VAL A 158 7.34 -14.80 19.62
N LEU A 159 7.39 -13.47 19.59
CA LEU A 159 8.29 -12.67 20.43
C LEU A 159 7.67 -12.37 21.80
N ASN A 160 6.38 -12.03 21.82
CA ASN A 160 5.61 -11.82 23.04
C ASN A 160 4.28 -12.59 22.93
N PRO A 161 4.03 -13.61 23.76
CA PRO A 161 2.80 -14.39 23.69
C PRO A 161 1.60 -13.57 24.15
N GLY A 162 0.47 -13.71 23.46
CA GLY A 162 -0.76 -13.01 23.81
C GLY A 162 -1.88 -13.25 22.80
N ARG A 163 -3.02 -12.61 23.05
CA ARG A 163 -4.14 -12.53 22.12
C ARG A 163 -4.61 -11.09 22.03
N ALA A 164 -4.87 -10.64 20.82
CA ALA A 164 -5.35 -9.30 20.53
C ALA A 164 -6.31 -9.36 19.35
N GLU A 165 -7.26 -8.41 19.32
CA GLU A 165 -8.18 -8.21 18.23
C GLU A 165 -8.31 -6.71 18.01
N GLY A 166 -8.36 -6.29 16.75
CA GLY A 166 -8.48 -4.89 16.38
C GLY A 166 -8.35 -4.69 14.88
N PRO A 167 -8.61 -3.47 14.37
CA PRO A 167 -8.42 -3.16 12.96
C PRO A 167 -6.97 -3.42 12.55
N LEU A 168 -6.79 -4.09 11.41
CA LEU A 168 -5.49 -4.32 10.84
C LEU A 168 -5.00 -3.06 10.12
N VAL A 169 -3.83 -2.56 10.50
CA VAL A 169 -3.12 -1.51 9.79
C VAL A 169 -1.80 -2.10 9.31
N VAL A 170 -1.53 -2.00 8.01
CA VAL A 170 -0.32 -2.56 7.39
C VAL A 170 0.46 -1.43 6.73
N GLY A 171 1.79 -1.49 6.79
CA GLY A 171 2.64 -0.54 6.06
C GLY A 171 4.13 -0.86 6.11
N CYS A 172 4.87 -0.20 5.23
CA CYS A 172 6.32 -0.19 5.23
C CYS A 172 6.85 0.59 6.45
N LEU A 173 7.72 -0.03 7.26
CA LEU A 173 8.18 0.54 8.53
C LEU A 173 8.87 1.90 8.33
N ALA A 174 9.79 2.00 7.37
CA ALA A 174 10.48 3.25 7.07
C ALA A 174 9.48 4.36 6.70
N VAL A 175 8.53 4.06 5.81
CA VAL A 175 7.55 5.04 5.34
C VAL A 175 6.64 5.51 6.46
N LEU A 176 6.17 4.61 7.34
CA LEU A 176 5.39 5.00 8.51
C LEU A 176 6.18 5.96 9.42
N ALA A 177 7.47 5.69 9.64
CA ALA A 177 8.33 6.57 10.43
C ALA A 177 8.58 7.92 9.75
N TRP A 178 8.75 7.96 8.43
CA TRP A 178 8.93 9.21 7.67
C TRP A 178 7.70 10.11 7.65
N LEU A 179 6.51 9.56 7.89
CA LEU A 179 5.28 10.33 7.99
C LEU A 179 5.12 11.04 9.34
N VAL A 180 5.92 10.72 10.36
CA VAL A 180 5.85 11.37 11.67
C VAL A 180 6.02 12.89 11.53
N GLY A 181 5.14 13.64 12.17
CA GLY A 181 5.08 15.10 12.07
C GLY A 181 4.17 15.62 10.95
N THR A 182 3.63 14.73 10.10
CA THR A 182 2.63 15.09 9.08
C THR A 182 1.20 14.83 9.57
N ALA A 183 0.21 15.44 8.92
CA ALA A 183 -1.20 15.18 9.24
C ALA A 183 -1.69 13.77 8.85
N ALA A 184 -0.93 13.02 8.05
CA ALA A 184 -1.22 11.62 7.75
C ALA A 184 -0.78 10.65 8.86
N ALA A 185 0.15 11.05 9.74
CA ALA A 185 0.55 10.24 10.88
C ALA A 185 -0.56 10.22 11.93
N ARG A 186 -1.23 9.07 12.04
CA ARG A 186 -2.34 8.84 12.97
C ARG A 186 -1.95 7.75 13.98
N PRO A 187 -2.23 7.92 15.28
CA PRO A 187 -1.93 6.89 16.29
C PRO A 187 -2.54 5.54 15.95
N PHE A 188 -1.90 4.45 16.36
CA PHE A 188 -2.33 3.07 16.10
C PHE A 188 -3.01 2.41 17.31
N ALA A 189 -3.48 3.22 18.26
CA ALA A 189 -4.19 2.73 19.45
C ALA A 189 -5.37 1.83 19.06
N GLY A 190 -5.43 0.64 19.66
CA GLY A 190 -6.45 -0.40 19.39
C GLY A 190 -6.25 -1.17 18.08
N CYS A 191 -5.26 -0.85 17.25
CA CYS A 191 -4.99 -1.56 16.00
C CYS A 191 -4.06 -2.76 16.22
N ILE A 192 -4.19 -3.76 15.34
CA ILE A 192 -3.10 -4.69 15.04
C ILE A 192 -2.24 -4.03 13.96
N LEU A 193 -1.00 -3.68 14.31
CA LEU A 193 -0.06 -3.07 13.39
C LEU A 193 0.82 -4.16 12.76
N ALA A 194 0.71 -4.35 11.45
CA ALA A 194 1.62 -5.18 10.69
C ALA A 194 2.62 -4.28 9.95
N ILE A 195 3.91 -4.56 10.11
CA ILE A 195 4.99 -3.82 9.47
C ILE A 195 5.88 -4.77 8.69
N GLU A 196 6.35 -4.29 7.55
CA GLU A 196 7.36 -4.97 6.74
C GLU A 196 8.37 -3.93 6.25
N ASP A 197 9.59 -4.38 5.98
CA ASP A 197 10.57 -3.57 5.28
C ASP A 197 11.68 -4.47 4.72
N VAL A 198 12.10 -4.22 3.49
CA VAL A 198 13.13 -5.02 2.80
C VAL A 198 14.47 -4.28 2.67
N GLU A 199 14.48 -2.96 2.90
CA GLU A 199 15.67 -2.12 2.68
C GLU A 199 16.35 -1.70 3.99
N LEU A 200 15.71 -1.94 5.14
CA LEU A 200 16.26 -1.57 6.44
C LEU A 200 17.24 -2.61 6.99
N THR A 201 18.39 -2.12 7.43
CA THR A 201 19.25 -2.85 8.36
C THR A 201 18.63 -2.89 9.77
N PRO A 202 19.02 -3.82 10.66
CA PRO A 202 18.45 -3.93 12.00
C PRO A 202 18.49 -2.63 12.82
N PHE A 203 19.59 -1.86 12.73
CA PHE A 203 19.69 -0.59 13.47
C PHE A 203 18.79 0.50 12.87
N MET A 204 18.55 0.51 11.56
CA MET A 204 17.63 1.46 10.94
C MET A 204 16.17 1.13 11.29
N ALA A 205 15.83 -0.16 11.34
CA ALA A 205 14.53 -0.62 11.84
C ALA A 205 14.33 -0.20 13.31
N ASP A 206 15.36 -0.31 14.15
CA ASP A 206 15.33 0.17 15.53
C ASP A 206 15.08 1.69 15.61
N TYR A 207 15.76 2.50 14.79
CA TYR A 207 15.49 3.94 14.70
C TYR A 207 14.06 4.25 14.26
N ALA A 208 13.54 3.56 13.25
CA ALA A 208 12.19 3.77 12.75
C ALA A 208 11.13 3.41 13.82
N LEU A 209 11.32 2.29 14.53
CA LEU A 209 10.45 1.90 15.65
C LEU A 209 10.50 2.90 16.79
N HIS A 210 11.70 3.37 17.17
CA HIS A 210 11.85 4.40 18.21
C HIS A 210 11.22 5.74 17.78
N GLN A 211 11.33 6.13 16.51
CA GLN A 211 10.67 7.32 15.98
C GLN A 211 9.14 7.23 16.16
N LEU A 212 8.54 6.10 15.80
CA LEU A 212 7.11 5.86 16.00
C LEU A 212 6.72 5.82 17.49
N TYR A 213 7.58 5.23 18.33
CA TYR A 213 7.38 5.14 19.77
C TYR A 213 7.41 6.52 20.45
N TYR A 214 8.47 7.31 20.22
CA TYR A 214 8.64 8.63 20.83
C TYR A 214 7.63 9.65 20.30
N ALA A 215 7.13 9.46 19.06
CA ALA A 215 6.00 10.23 18.54
C ALA A 215 4.65 9.84 19.15
N GLY A 216 4.61 8.82 20.02
CA GLY A 216 3.39 8.33 20.67
C GLY A 216 2.46 7.53 19.75
N LEU A 217 2.87 7.22 18.52
CA LEU A 217 2.01 6.52 17.57
C LEU A 217 1.79 5.06 17.93
N LEU A 218 2.75 4.44 18.62
CA LEU A 218 2.65 3.06 19.10
C LEU A 218 1.91 2.92 20.43
N ALA A 219 1.54 4.03 21.08
CA ALA A 219 0.82 3.99 22.34
C ALA A 219 -0.55 3.30 22.16
N GLY A 220 -0.78 2.23 22.92
CA GLY A 220 -2.04 1.48 22.89
C GLY A 220 -2.22 0.56 21.68
N VAL A 221 -1.18 0.28 20.89
CA VAL A 221 -1.22 -0.77 19.85
C VAL A 221 -1.63 -2.09 20.49
N ALA A 222 -2.63 -2.77 19.91
CA ALA A 222 -3.19 -4.01 20.46
C ALA A 222 -2.31 -5.22 20.12
N GLY A 223 -1.65 -5.22 18.96
CA GLY A 223 -0.72 -6.26 18.55
C GLY A 223 0.23 -5.77 17.47
N LEU A 224 1.41 -6.38 17.39
CA LEU A 224 2.42 -6.10 16.37
C LEU A 224 2.75 -7.37 15.60
N VAL A 225 2.80 -7.28 14.28
CA VAL A 225 3.24 -8.34 13.38
C VAL A 225 4.39 -7.81 12.52
N GLY A 226 5.51 -8.52 12.48
CA GLY A 226 6.61 -8.22 11.57
C GLY A 226 6.59 -9.18 10.38
N GLY A 227 6.63 -8.65 9.16
CA GLY A 227 6.87 -9.37 7.92
C GLY A 227 8.23 -9.02 7.32
N GLY A 228 8.69 -9.86 6.41
CA GLY A 228 9.87 -9.63 5.56
C GLY A 228 9.61 -10.11 4.15
#